data_AF-A0A1X1RJ47-F1
#
_entry.id   AF-A0A1X1RJ47-F1
#
_cell.length_a   1.000
_cell.length_b   1.000
_cell.length_c   1.000
_cell.angle_alpha   90.00
_cell.angle_beta   90.00
_cell.angle_gamma   90.00
#
_symmetry.space_group_name_H-M   'P 1'
#
loop_
_entity.id
_entity.type
_entity.pdbx_description
1 polymer ?
#
loop_
_entity_poly.entity_id
_entity_poly.type
_entity_poly.pdbx_seq_one_letter_code
_entity_poly.pdbx_strand_id
1 'polypeptide(L)'
;MACDDRVIGPERIEVPVIVFQPEAYREAASSFDTLAAGLDANPLEQASVLQAVTARLGVLARDRSSSTLRAIGDLADRLAAGGEISAEKVVEIAATLRKVADGEEQTVMRTQALFR
;
A
#
# COMPACT_ATOMS: atom_id res chain seq x y z
N MET A 1 -52.91 -11.94 -13.99
CA MET A 1 -52.01 -12.80 -14.80
C MET A 1 -50.77 -11.95 -15.05
N ALA A 2 -49.69 -12.20 -14.31
CA ALA A 2 -48.51 -11.34 -14.24
C ALA A 2 -47.47 -11.77 -15.28
N CYS A 3 -46.93 -10.82 -16.03
CA CYS A 3 -45.68 -10.95 -16.77
C CYS A 3 -44.68 -10.00 -16.10
N ASP A 4 -43.90 -10.53 -15.16
CA ASP A 4 -42.76 -9.83 -14.53
C ASP A 4 -41.53 -10.09 -15.40
N ASP A 5 -41.26 -9.14 -16.29
CA ASP A 5 -40.12 -9.11 -17.20
C ASP A 5 -38.87 -8.72 -16.39
N ARG A 6 -38.13 -9.72 -15.92
CA ARG A 6 -36.85 -9.51 -15.23
C ARG A 6 -35.78 -9.11 -16.24
N VAL A 7 -35.67 -7.82 -16.50
CA VAL A 7 -34.51 -7.20 -17.15
C VAL A 7 -33.32 -7.29 -16.19
N ILE A 8 -32.53 -8.36 -16.33
CA ILE A 8 -31.18 -8.42 -15.77
C ILE A 8 -30.33 -7.50 -16.66
N GLY A 9 -30.17 -6.25 -16.25
CA GLY A 9 -29.23 -5.32 -16.90
C GLY A 9 -27.81 -5.91 -16.87
N PRO A 10 -26.96 -5.59 -17.87
CA PRO A 10 -25.58 -6.06 -17.86
C PRO A 10 -24.87 -5.43 -16.67
N GLU A 11 -24.69 -6.22 -15.61
CA GLU A 11 -23.79 -5.90 -14.52
C GLU A 11 -22.43 -5.64 -15.17
N ARG A 12 -22.06 -4.36 -15.30
CA ARG A 12 -20.73 -4.00 -15.78
C ARG A 12 -19.78 -4.56 -14.74
N ILE A 13 -19.14 -5.67 -15.09
CA ILE A 13 -17.98 -6.17 -14.38
C ILE A 13 -16.94 -5.07 -14.55
N GLU A 14 -16.91 -4.13 -13.61
CA GLU A 14 -15.82 -3.18 -13.46
C GLU A 14 -14.61 -4.02 -13.09
N VAL A 15 -13.84 -4.42 -14.11
CA VAL A 15 -12.57 -5.11 -13.90
C VAL A 15 -11.71 -4.11 -13.15
N PRO A 16 -11.34 -4.35 -11.88
CA PRO A 16 -10.51 -3.41 -11.15
C PRO A 16 -9.18 -3.31 -11.89
N VAL A 17 -8.89 -2.12 -12.41
CA VAL A 17 -7.59 -1.85 -13.03
C VAL A 17 -6.57 -1.92 -11.91
N ILE A 18 -5.73 -2.96 -11.93
CA ILE A 18 -4.61 -3.08 -11.00
C ILE A 18 -3.59 -2.02 -11.43
N VAL A 19 -3.50 -0.94 -10.66
CA VAL A 19 -2.51 0.11 -10.89
C VAL A 19 -1.23 -0.26 -10.15
N PHE A 20 -0.17 -0.57 -10.90
CA PHE A 20 1.17 -0.74 -10.35
C PHE A 20 1.81 0.62 -10.11
N GLN A 21 2.47 0.78 -8.97
CA GLN A 21 3.08 2.04 -8.51
C GLN A 21 4.45 1.81 -7.82
N PRO A 22 5.40 1.13 -8.48
CA PRO A 22 6.68 0.75 -7.86
C PRO A 22 7.48 1.95 -7.36
N GLU A 23 7.46 3.08 -8.08
CA GLU A 23 8.14 4.31 -7.67
C GLU A 23 7.56 4.89 -6.37
N ALA A 24 6.23 4.92 -6.22
CA ALA A 24 5.58 5.43 -5.02
C ALA A 24 5.96 4.61 -3.77
N TYR A 25 6.09 3.29 -3.91
CA TYR A 25 6.55 2.43 -2.82
C TYR A 25 8.02 2.65 -2.48
N ARG A 26 8.90 2.84 -3.49
CA ARG A 26 10.32 3.15 -3.27
C ARG A 26 10.51 4.50 -2.56
N GLU A 27 9.77 5.52 -2.98
CA GLU A 27 9.81 6.85 -2.33
C GLU A 27 9.33 6.78 -0.87
N ALA A 28 8.24 6.06 -0.62
CA ALA A 28 7.76 5.85 0.74
C ALA A 28 8.76 5.07 1.60
N ALA A 29 9.40 4.03 1.06
CA ALA A 29 10.44 3.27 1.76
C ALA A 29 11.63 4.15 2.14
N SER A 30 12.14 4.98 1.23
CA SER A 30 13.25 5.91 1.53
C SER A 30 12.87 6.96 2.58
N SER A 31 11.62 7.44 2.54
CA SER A 31 11.10 8.35 3.57
C SER A 31 11.04 7.66 4.94
N PHE A 32 10.64 6.39 4.98
CA PHE A 32 10.57 5.60 6.20
C PHE A 32 11.94 5.30 6.79
N ASP A 33 12.96 4.99 5.98
CA ASP A 33 14.34 4.87 6.49
C ASP A 33 14.83 6.16 7.17
N THR A 34 14.48 7.32 6.59
CA THR A 34 14.82 8.62 7.19
C THR A 34 14.11 8.82 8.53
N LEU A 35 12.82 8.47 8.61
CA LEU A 35 12.05 8.54 9.85
C LEU A 35 12.57 7.55 10.91
N ALA A 36 12.98 6.34 10.50
CA ALA A 36 13.55 5.34 11.39
C ALA A 36 14.86 5.82 12.00
N ALA A 37 15.76 6.40 11.20
CA ALA A 37 17.00 6.97 11.67
C ALA A 37 16.76 8.14 12.65
N GLY A 38 15.77 9.00 12.35
CA GLY A 38 15.35 10.06 13.27
C GLY A 38 14.79 9.52 14.59
N LEU A 39 14.02 8.44 14.53
CA LEU A 39 13.42 7.80 15.69
C LEU A 39 14.45 7.11 16.59
N ASP A 40 15.46 6.48 15.99
CA ASP A 40 16.59 5.88 16.70
C ASP A 40 17.41 6.94 17.46
N ALA A 41 17.60 8.10 16.84
CA ALA A 41 18.27 9.24 17.47
C ALA A 41 17.43 9.92 18.56
N ASN A 42 16.10 9.98 18.41
CA ASN A 42 15.18 10.64 19.33
C ASN A 42 13.86 9.85 19.50
N PRO A 43 13.76 8.96 20.51
CA PRO A 43 12.56 8.13 20.70
C PRO A 43 11.30 8.91 21.10
N LEU A 44 11.44 10.17 21.54
CA LEU A 44 10.31 11.05 21.85
C LEU A 44 9.46 11.40 20.61
N GLU A 45 10.00 11.23 19.41
CA GLU A 45 9.31 11.49 18.13
C GLU A 45 8.38 10.34 17.70
N GLN A 46 8.24 9.26 18.50
CA GLN A 46 7.44 8.08 18.15
C GLN A 46 6.03 8.41 17.66
N ALA A 47 5.32 9.32 18.33
CA ALA A 47 3.96 9.69 17.95
C ALA A 47 3.90 10.39 16.59
N SER A 48 4.85 11.30 16.34
CA SER A 48 4.99 12.02 15.06
C SER A 48 5.32 11.04 13.92
N VAL A 49 6.27 10.12 14.17
CA VAL A 49 6.66 9.09 13.20
C VAL A 49 5.51 8.12 12.92
N LEU A 50 4.80 7.66 13.94
CA LEU A 50 3.61 6.81 13.80
C LEU A 50 2.56 7.48 12.91
N GLN A 51 2.27 8.76 13.16
CA GLN A 51 1.30 9.51 12.37
C GLN A 51 1.75 9.66 10.91
N ALA A 52 3.03 9.99 10.68
CA ALA A 52 3.59 10.13 9.35
C ALA A 52 3.58 8.82 8.55
N VAL A 53 4.00 7.71 9.18
CA VAL A 53 3.98 6.36 8.56
C VAL A 53 2.56 5.94 8.24
N THR A 54 1.64 6.09 9.19
CA THR A 54 0.21 5.75 9.02
C THR A 54 -0.42 6.55 7.88
N ALA A 55 -0.22 7.86 7.86
CA ALA A 55 -0.75 8.72 6.81
C ALA A 55 -0.20 8.34 5.43
N ARG A 56 1.10 8.06 5.33
CA ARG A 56 1.75 7.69 4.07
C ARG A 56 1.27 6.33 3.56
N LEU A 57 1.14 5.34 4.44
CA LEU A 57 0.57 4.02 4.10
C LEU A 57 -0.90 4.15 3.67
N GLY A 58 -1.68 4.99 4.35
CA GLY A 58 -3.08 5.26 3.98
C GLY A 58 -3.22 5.90 2.59
N VAL A 59 -2.31 6.79 2.21
CA VAL A 59 -2.26 7.38 0.86
C VAL A 59 -1.92 6.31 -0.18
N LEU A 60 -0.89 5.50 0.07
CA LEU A 60 -0.50 4.42 -0.84
C LEU A 60 -1.65 3.42 -1.05
N ALA A 61 -2.37 3.08 0.02
CA ALA A 61 -3.44 2.09 0.05
C ALA A 61 -4.83 2.65 -0.25
N ARG A 62 -4.97 3.92 -0.67
CA ARG A 62 -6.28 4.62 -0.73
C ARG A 62 -7.38 3.84 -1.46
N ASP A 63 -7.02 3.20 -2.57
CA ASP A 63 -7.97 2.51 -3.45
C ASP A 63 -8.21 1.04 -3.06
N ARG A 64 -7.31 0.41 -2.29
CA ARG A 64 -7.41 -0.99 -1.81
C ARG A 64 -7.84 -2.02 -2.89
N SER A 65 -7.51 -1.76 -4.16
CA SER A 65 -7.90 -2.59 -5.31
C SER A 65 -7.16 -3.92 -5.39
N SER A 66 -5.94 -3.99 -4.88
CA SER A 66 -5.14 -5.22 -4.84
C SER A 66 -5.02 -5.78 -3.42
N SER A 67 -4.70 -7.07 -3.31
CA SER A 67 -4.37 -7.71 -2.03
C SER A 67 -3.21 -7.01 -1.31
N THR A 68 -2.22 -6.54 -2.07
CA THR A 68 -1.11 -5.74 -1.55
C THR A 68 -1.59 -4.41 -0.98
N LEU A 69 -2.40 -3.65 -1.72
CA LEU A 69 -2.93 -2.38 -1.25
C LEU A 69 -3.84 -2.56 -0.03
N ARG A 70 -4.63 -3.64 0.03
CA ARG A 70 -5.42 -3.99 1.23
C ARG A 70 -4.52 -4.26 2.43
N ALA A 71 -3.47 -5.07 2.27
CA ALA A 71 -2.54 -5.36 3.36
C ALA A 71 -1.82 -4.10 3.87
N ILE A 72 -1.42 -3.19 2.97
CA ILE A 72 -0.85 -1.88 3.33
C ILE A 72 -1.87 -1.03 4.08
N GLY A 73 -3.13 -1.02 3.62
CA GLY A 73 -4.23 -0.31 4.27
C GLY A 73 -4.55 -0.85 5.66
N ASP A 74 -4.64 -2.17 5.81
CA ASP A 74 -4.87 -2.83 7.09
C ASP A 74 -3.73 -2.57 8.07
N LEU A 75 -2.48 -2.50 7.59
CA LEU A 75 -1.34 -2.09 8.39
C LEU A 75 -1.48 -0.64 8.87
N ALA A 76 -1.87 0.27 7.99
CA ALA A 76 -2.14 1.66 8.34
C ALA A 76 -3.24 1.77 9.41
N ASP A 77 -4.36 1.05 9.24
CA ASP A 77 -5.47 1.04 10.19
C ASP A 77 -5.04 0.51 11.57
N ARG A 78 -4.22 -0.55 11.60
CA ARG A 78 -3.69 -1.12 12.86
C ARG A 78 -2.76 -0.15 13.58
N LEU A 79 -1.91 0.56 12.82
CA LEU A 79 -1.05 1.60 13.38
C LEU A 79 -1.87 2.78 13.91
N ALA A 80 -2.89 3.21 13.16
CA ALA A 80 -3.82 4.27 13.58
C ALA A 80 -4.62 3.93 14.84
N ALA A 81 -5.00 2.67 15.02
CA ALA A 81 -5.81 2.19 16.15
C ALA A 81 -5.05 2.10 17.50
N GLY A 82 -3.81 2.59 17.55
CA GLY A 82 -2.95 2.52 18.74
C GLY A 82 -1.80 1.54 18.61
N GLY A 83 -1.34 1.26 17.39
CA GLY A 83 -0.16 0.44 17.17
C GLY A 83 1.12 1.14 17.62
N GLU A 84 2.02 0.40 18.26
CA GLU A 84 3.35 0.89 18.61
C GLU A 84 4.29 0.84 17.41
N ILE A 85 5.09 1.89 17.25
CA ILE A 85 6.11 1.99 16.21
C ILE A 85 7.51 2.13 16.82
N SER A 86 8.46 1.38 16.27
CA SER A 86 9.88 1.43 16.60
C SER A 86 10.69 1.66 15.33
N ALA A 87 11.93 2.13 15.45
CA ALA A 87 12.80 2.32 14.29
C ALA A 87 12.93 1.02 13.47
N GLU A 88 13.10 -0.11 14.14
CA GLU A 88 13.13 -1.44 13.53
C GLU A 88 11.85 -1.74 12.72
N LYS A 89 10.67 -1.55 13.31
CA LYS A 89 9.39 -1.74 12.59
C LYS A 89 9.29 -0.83 11.36
N VAL A 90 9.72 0.42 11.46
CA VAL A 90 9.68 1.35 10.32
C VAL A 90 10.59 0.85 9.18
N VAL A 91 11.79 0.35 9.51
CA VAL A 91 12.70 -0.26 8.54
C VAL A 91 12.11 -1.53 7.93
N GLU A 92 11.44 -2.38 8.71
CA GLU A 92 10.75 -3.56 8.20
C GLU A 92 9.63 -3.21 7.21
N ILE A 93 8.86 -2.16 7.51
CA ILE A 93 7.82 -1.64 6.61
C ILE A 93 8.48 -1.12 5.32
N ALA A 94 9.55 -0.34 5.42
CA ALA A 94 10.29 0.15 4.26
C ALA A 94 10.83 -1.00 3.38
N ALA A 95 11.40 -2.02 3.99
CA ALA A 95 11.90 -3.22 3.30
C ALA A 95 10.77 -3.98 2.59
N THR A 96 9.60 -4.06 3.22
CA THR A 96 8.41 -4.68 2.62
C THR A 96 7.93 -3.89 1.41
N LEU A 97 7.88 -2.56 1.49
CA LEU A 97 7.51 -1.70 0.37
C LEU A 97 8.47 -1.83 -0.82
N ARG A 98 9.78 -1.94 -0.57
CA ARG A 98 10.78 -2.21 -1.62
C ARG A 98 10.52 -3.54 -2.32
N LYS A 99 10.29 -4.62 -1.55
CA LYS A 99 9.96 -5.94 -2.12
C LYS A 99 8.70 -5.90 -2.98
N VAL A 100 7.68 -5.16 -2.55
CA VAL A 100 6.47 -4.93 -3.34
C VAL A 100 6.81 -4.21 -4.65
N ALA A 101 7.58 -3.11 -4.59
CA ALA A 101 8.01 -2.36 -5.77
C ALA A 101 8.77 -3.25 -6.76
N ASP A 102 9.72 -4.05 -6.28
CA ASP A 102 10.51 -4.94 -7.14
C ASP A 102 9.65 -6.06 -7.75
N GLY A 103 8.63 -6.54 -7.03
CA GLY A 103 7.68 -7.52 -7.54
C GLY A 103 6.78 -6.96 -8.64
N GLU A 104 6.29 -5.72 -8.48
CA GLU A 104 5.52 -5.03 -9.50
C GLU A 104 6.37 -4.71 -10.73
N GLU A 105 7.58 -4.21 -10.55
CA GLU A 105 8.53 -3.92 -11.64
C GLU A 105 8.84 -5.18 -12.45
N GLN A 106 9.10 -6.32 -11.80
CA GLN A 106 9.29 -7.61 -12.48
C GLN A 106 8.04 -8.05 -13.26
N THR A 107 6.85 -7.82 -12.72
CA THR A 107 5.59 -8.16 -13.39
C THR A 107 5.39 -7.30 -14.64
N VAL A 108 5.67 -6.01 -14.54
CA VAL A 108 5.64 -5.07 -15.68
C VAL A 108 6.65 -5.47 -16.74
N MET A 109 7.90 -5.75 -16.36
CA MET A 109 8.96 -6.18 -17.29
C MET A 109 8.62 -7.49 -18.01
N ARG A 110 8.10 -8.50 -17.28
CA ARG A 110 7.65 -9.77 -17.89
C ARG A 110 6.50 -9.56 -18.86
N THR A 111 5.54 -8.74 -18.50
CA THR A 111 4.39 -8.41 -19.36
C THR A 111 4.87 -7.73 -20.64
N GLN A 112 5.75 -6.74 -20.54
CA GLN A 112 6.33 -6.07 -21.71
C GLN A 112 7.14 -7.02 -22.60
N ALA A 113 7.87 -7.98 -22.01
CA ALA A 113 8.64 -8.97 -22.77
C ALA A 113 7.73 -9.96 -23.54
N LEU A 114 6.52 -10.24 -23.05
CA LEU A 114 5.56 -11.14 -23.72
C LEU A 114 4.86 -10.49 -24.92
N PHE A 115 4.76 -9.15 -24.94
CA PHE A 115 4.11 -8.39 -26.01
C PHE A 115 5.10 -7.69 -26.95
N ARG A 116 6.38 -8.06 -26.90
CA ARG A 116 7.45 -7.60 -27.81
C ARG A 116 7.82 -8.69 -28.80
#